data_AF-G4SYS6-F1
#
_entry.id   AF-G4SYS6-F1
#
_cell.length_a   1.000
_cell.length_b   1.000
_cell.length_c   1.000
_cell.angle_alpha   90.00
_cell.angle_beta   90.00
_cell.angle_gamma   90.00
#
_symmetry.space_group_name_H-M   'P 1'
#
loop_
_entity.id
_entity.type
_entity.pdbx_description
1 polymer ?
#
loop_
_entity_poly.entity_id
_entity_poly.type
_entity_poly.pdbx_seq_one_letter_code
_entity_poly.pdbx_strand_id
1 'polypeptide(L)'
;MIPLVLVIEEETLGTALDNLGRAERLGWLPSVADWSEARGLRNRMVHEYMTDPEEFRLALARGRDLVPMLLETATNTLSFLKSKNYISHAPQDT
;
A
#
# COMPACT_ATOMS: atom_id res chain seq x y z
N MET A 1 1.35 0.92 8.23
CA MET A 1 1.54 -0.51 7.94
C MET A 1 2.98 -0.80 7.51
N ILE A 2 3.44 -0.42 6.31
CA ILE A 2 4.78 -0.75 5.81
C ILE A 2 5.95 -0.38 6.77
N PRO A 3 6.04 0.86 7.32
CA PRO A 3 7.14 1.19 8.23
C PRO A 3 7.19 0.31 9.48
N LEU A 4 6.04 -0.09 10.01
CA LEU A 4 5.98 -0.94 11.20
C LEU A 4 6.54 -2.35 10.91
N VAL A 5 6.20 -2.92 9.75
CA VAL A 5 6.69 -4.25 9.37
C VAL A 5 8.19 -4.25 9.10
N LEU A 6 8.73 -3.15 8.55
CA LEU A 6 10.18 -2.98 8.43
C LEU A 6 10.88 -2.98 9.80
N VAL A 7 10.35 -2.26 10.79
CA VAL A 7 10.94 -2.26 12.15
C VAL A 7 10.93 -3.65 12.77
N ILE A 8 9.86 -4.43 12.57
CA ILE A 8 9.76 -5.81 13.07
C ILE A 8 10.84 -6.71 12.43
N GLU A 9 11.20 -6.46 11.18
CA GLU A 9 12.29 -7.16 10.49
C GLU A 9 13.67 -6.55 10.72
N GLU A 10 13.80 -5.69 11.74
CA GLU A 10 15.05 -5.01 12.10
C GLU A 10 15.64 -4.18 10.94
N GLU A 11 14.82 -3.81 9.95
CA GLU A 11 15.21 -2.92 8.86
C GLU A 11 15.26 -1.47 9.35
N THR A 12 16.29 -0.74 8.92
CA THR A 12 16.42 0.68 9.26
C THR A 12 15.39 1.54 8.52
N LEU A 13 14.61 2.34 9.24
CA LEU A 13 13.69 3.27 8.60
C LEU A 13 14.43 4.38 7.84
N GLY A 14 13.98 4.64 6.61
CA GLY A 14 14.40 5.77 5.79
C GLY A 14 13.26 6.75 5.55
N THR A 15 13.34 7.52 4.45
CA THR A 15 12.22 8.36 4.00
C THR A 15 11.01 7.50 3.62
N ALA A 16 9.85 8.11 3.45
CA ALA A 16 8.65 7.38 3.02
C ALA A 16 8.86 6.62 1.70
N LEU A 17 9.58 7.22 0.74
CA LEU A 17 9.89 6.58 -0.54
C LEU A 17 10.89 5.44 -0.38
N ASP A 18 11.92 5.62 0.45
CA ASP A 18 12.90 4.55 0.72
C ASP A 18 12.23 3.33 1.35
N ASN A 19 11.30 3.54 2.28
CA ASN A 19 10.57 2.46 2.93
C ASN A 19 9.67 1.70 1.94
N LEU A 20 9.08 2.39 0.95
CA LEU A 20 8.33 1.75 -0.13
C LEU A 20 9.26 0.95 -1.05
N GLY A 21 10.42 1.51 -1.43
CA GLY A 21 11.42 0.81 -2.22
C GLY A 21 11.94 -0.46 -1.55
N ARG A 22 12.09 -0.44 -0.23
CA ARG A 22 12.42 -1.65 0.53
C ARG A 22 11.27 -2.67 0.52
N ALA A 23 10.04 -2.22 0.74
CA ALA A 23 8.88 -3.09 0.70
C ALA A 23 8.72 -3.78 -0.67
N GLU A 24 9.03 -3.07 -1.76
CA GLU A 24 9.04 -3.64 -3.11
C GLU A 24 10.15 -4.67 -3.30
N ARG A 25 11.37 -4.36 -2.87
CA ARG A 25 12.50 -5.32 -2.89
C ARG A 25 12.22 -6.59 -2.06
N LEU A 26 11.46 -6.46 -0.97
CA LEU A 26 11.05 -7.56 -0.10
C LEU A 26 9.80 -8.31 -0.60
N GLY A 27 9.21 -7.87 -1.72
CA GLY A 27 8.02 -8.49 -2.33
C GLY A 27 6.70 -8.19 -1.60
N TRP A 28 6.70 -7.25 -0.67
CA TRP A 28 5.49 -6.84 0.04
C TRP A 28 4.65 -5.85 -0.76
N LEU A 29 5.31 -4.99 -1.56
CA LEU A 29 4.68 -3.99 -2.41
C LEU A 29 4.94 -4.34 -3.87
N PRO A 30 3.92 -4.50 -4.73
CA PRO A 30 4.15 -4.81 -6.14
C PRO A 30 4.86 -3.70 -6.92
N SER A 31 4.57 -2.43 -6.61
CA SER A 31 5.06 -1.28 -7.37
C SER A 31 5.06 0.01 -6.56
N VAL A 32 6.24 0.59 -6.32
CA VAL A 32 6.40 1.92 -5.69
C VAL A 32 5.86 3.03 -6.60
N ALA A 33 6.00 2.86 -7.91
CA ALA A 33 5.51 3.82 -8.89
C ALA A 33 3.98 3.92 -8.82
N ASP A 34 3.29 2.78 -8.86
CA ASP A 34 1.83 2.73 -8.76
C ASP A 34 1.33 3.21 -7.40
N TRP A 35 2.06 2.93 -6.31
CA TRP A 35 1.75 3.49 -5.00
C TRP A 35 1.84 5.01 -4.97
N SER A 36 2.89 5.56 -5.58
CA SER A 36 3.11 7.00 -5.67
C SER A 36 2.01 7.66 -6.51
N GLU A 37 1.61 7.02 -7.61
CA GLU A 37 0.49 7.45 -8.43
C GLU A 37 -0.83 7.42 -7.65
N ALA A 38 -1.13 6.33 -6.95
CA ALA A 38 -2.34 6.20 -6.13
C ALA A 38 -2.42 7.31 -5.06
N ARG A 39 -1.29 7.62 -4.42
CA ARG A 39 -1.19 8.73 -3.46
C ARG A 39 -1.44 10.08 -4.13
N GLY A 40 -0.88 10.31 -5.31
CA GLY A 40 -1.12 11.51 -6.12
C GLY A 40 -2.59 11.68 -6.50
N LEU A 41 -3.22 10.62 -7.02
CA LEU A 41 -4.64 10.61 -7.37
C LEU A 41 -5.54 10.88 -6.17
N ARG A 42 -5.27 10.24 -5.03
CA ARG A 42 -5.99 10.51 -3.77
C ARG A 42 -5.86 11.98 -3.37
N ASN A 43 -4.67 12.56 -3.47
CA ASN A 43 -4.46 13.96 -3.12
C ASN A 43 -5.26 14.88 -4.06
N ARG A 44 -5.19 14.63 -5.37
CA ARG A 44 -5.93 15.38 -6.39
C ARG A 44 -7.45 15.31 -6.18
N MET A 45 -8.00 14.11 -6.02
CA MET A 45 -9.45 13.91 -5.83
C MET A 45 -9.98 14.56 -4.54
N VAL A 46 -9.19 14.61 -3.47
CA VAL A 46 -9.63 15.12 -2.16
C VAL A 46 -9.34 16.61 -1.99
N HIS A 47 -8.20 17.10 -2.51
CA HIS A 47 -7.71 18.46 -2.23
C HIS A 47 -7.85 19.42 -3.41
N GLU A 48 -7.75 18.94 -4.66
CA GLU A 48 -7.69 19.83 -5.82
C GLU A 48 -9.06 20.20 -6.41
N TYR A 49 -10.18 19.82 -5.75
CA TYR A 49 -11.55 20.06 -6.23
C TYR A 49 -11.66 20.00 -7.76
N MET A 50 -11.48 18.80 -8.33
CA MET A 50 -11.55 18.59 -9.78
C MET A 50 -12.84 19.19 -10.35
N THR A 51 -12.69 20.27 -11.12
CA THR A 51 -13.82 21.00 -11.72
C THR A 51 -14.27 20.41 -13.05
N ASP A 52 -13.40 19.63 -13.70
CA ASP A 52 -13.72 18.92 -14.95
C ASP A 52 -14.23 17.49 -14.63
N PRO A 53 -15.50 17.18 -14.96
CA PRO A 53 -16.06 15.85 -14.79
C PRO A 53 -15.30 14.73 -15.54
N GLU A 54 -14.71 15.02 -16.70
CA GLU A 54 -13.99 14.00 -17.48
C GLU A 54 -12.64 13.67 -16.84
N GLU A 55 -11.91 14.68 -16.35
CA GLU A 55 -10.71 14.45 -15.54
C GLU A 55 -11.03 13.62 -14.29
N PHE A 56 -12.15 13.93 -13.62
CA PHE A 56 -12.58 13.17 -12.45
C PHE A 56 -12.91 11.71 -12.80
N ARG A 57 -13.62 11.48 -13.92
CA ARG A 57 -13.95 10.13 -14.40
C ARG A 57 -12.69 9.33 -14.71
N LEU A 58 -11.72 9.92 -15.39
CA LEU A 58 -10.43 9.29 -15.72
C LEU A 58 -9.63 8.99 -14.46
N ALA A 59 -9.57 9.93 -13.52
CA ALA A 59 -8.89 9.74 -12.25
C ALA A 59 -9.53 8.60 -11.46
N LEU A 60 -10.87 8.53 -11.40
CA LEU A 60 -11.59 7.47 -10.69
C LEU A 60 -11.36 6.10 -11.32
N ALA A 61 -11.39 6.02 -12.65
CA ALA A 61 -11.07 4.80 -13.38
C ALA A 61 -9.64 4.32 -13.06
N ARG A 62 -8.66 5.24 -13.13
CA ARG A 62 -7.28 4.90 -12.79
C ARG A 62 -7.11 4.51 -11.32
N GLY A 63 -7.78 5.21 -10.41
CA GLY A 63 -7.80 4.88 -8.99
C GLY A 63 -8.33 3.47 -8.74
N ARG A 64 -9.39 3.06 -9.43
CA ARG A 64 -9.92 1.68 -9.39
C ARG A 64 -8.89 0.67 -9.88
N ASP A 65 -8.18 0.96 -10.97
CA ASP A 65 -7.19 0.04 -11.54
C ASP A 65 -5.97 -0.15 -10.62
N LEU A 66 -5.73 0.79 -9.69
CA LEU A 66 -4.67 0.72 -8.68
C LEU A 66 -5.08 -0.01 -7.38
N VAL A 67 -6.38 -0.25 -7.16
CA VAL A 67 -6.90 -0.94 -5.96
C VAL A 67 -6.29 -2.35 -5.79
N PRO A 68 -6.15 -3.19 -6.83
CA PRO A 68 -5.55 -4.51 -6.69
C PRO A 68 -4.15 -4.47 -6.07
N MET A 69 -3.29 -3.53 -6.50
CA MET A 69 -1.95 -3.35 -5.93
C MET A 69 -2.00 -3.02 -4.43
N LEU A 70 -2.95 -2.18 -3.99
CA LEU A 70 -3.11 -1.84 -2.58
C LEU A 70 -3.57 -3.04 -1.73
N LEU A 71 -4.51 -3.83 -2.26
CA LEU A 71 -5.03 -5.04 -1.61
C LEU A 71 -3.97 -6.14 -1.53
N GLU A 72 -3.22 -6.33 -2.61
CA GLU A 72 -2.10 -7.26 -2.69
C GLU A 72 -1.01 -6.86 -1.67
N THR A 73 -0.69 -5.57 -1.59
CA THR A 73 0.27 -5.07 -0.60
C THR A 73 -0.13 -5.41 0.83
N ALA A 74 -1.41 -5.19 1.17
CA ALA A 74 -1.94 -5.56 2.48
C ALA A 74 -1.89 -7.08 2.71
N THR A 75 -2.26 -7.87 1.70
CA THR A 75 -2.27 -9.34 1.77
C THR A 75 -0.86 -9.91 1.94
N ASN A 76 0.11 -9.42 1.18
CA ASN A 76 1.50 -9.86 1.25
C ASN A 76 2.12 -9.51 2.61
N THR A 77 1.87 -8.28 3.08
CA THR A 77 2.34 -7.84 4.39
C THR A 77 1.72 -8.65 5.54
N LEU A 78 0.42 -8.95 5.48
CA LEU A 78 -0.25 -9.77 6.49
C LEU A 78 0.21 -11.23 6.45
N SER A 79 0.37 -11.80 5.25
CA SER A 79 0.85 -13.17 5.07
C SER A 79 2.27 -13.32 5.60
N PHE A 80 3.11 -12.32 5.35
CA PHE A 80 4.45 -12.22 5.92
C PHE A 80 4.42 -12.25 7.46
N LEU A 81 3.67 -11.34 8.08
CA LEU A 81 3.57 -11.28 9.55
C LEU A 81 3.02 -12.58 10.15
N LYS A 82 2.07 -13.23 9.48
CA LYS A 82 1.54 -14.55 9.89
C LYS A 82 2.60 -15.64 9.81
N SER A 83 3.38 -15.70 8.73
CA SER A 83 4.44 -16.71 8.55
C SER A 83 5.54 -16.62 9.62
N LYS A 84 5.75 -15.42 10.17
CA LYS A 84 6.69 -15.15 11.26
C LYS A 84 6.08 -15.29 12.66
N ASN A 85 4.79 -15.66 12.74
CA ASN A 85 4.03 -15.80 13.98
C ASN A 85 3.93 -14.50 14.81
N TYR A 86 4.01 -13.33 14.16
CA TYR A 86 3.88 -12.02 14.83
C TYR A 86 2.43 -11.62 15.11
N ILE A 87 1.46 -12.26 14.46
CA ILE A 87 0.02 -12.05 14.69
C ILE A 87 -0.58 -13.40 15.07
N SER A 88 -1.17 -13.47 16.27
CA SER A 88 -1.87 -14.68 16.77
C SER A 88 -2.94 -15.14 15.77
N HIS A 89 -3.13 -16.46 15.65
CA HIS A 89 -4.35 -17.00 15.08
C HIS A 89 -5.52 -16.45 15.91
N ALA A 90 -6.51 -15.83 15.27
CA ALA A 90 -7.81 -15.67 15.92
C ALA A 90 -8.31 -17.08 16.27
N PRO A 91 -8.80 -17.34 17.50
CA PRO A 91 -9.44 -18.61 17.79
C PRO A 91 -10.51 -18.83 16.73
N GLN A 92 -10.43 -19.96 16.01
CA GLN A 92 -11.52 -20.42 15.18
C GLN A 92 -12.62 -20.82 16.19
N ASP A 93 -13.66 -19.99 16.31
CA ASP A 93 -14.81 -20.31 17.13
C ASP A 93 -15.38 -21.66 16.68
N THR A 94 -15.53 -22.53 17.67
CA THR A 94 -16.17 -23.86 17.66
C THR A 94 -17.60 -23.85 17.18
#